data_AF-A0A843UYM6-F1
#
_entry.id   AF-A0A843UYM6-F1
#
_cell.length_a   1.000
_cell.length_b   1.000
_cell.length_c   1.000
_cell.angle_alpha   90.00
_cell.angle_beta   90.00
_cell.angle_gamma   90.00
#
_symmetry.space_group_name_H-M   'P 1'
#
loop_
_entity.id
_entity.type
_entity.pdbx_description
1 polymer ?
#
loop_
_entity_poly.entity_id
_entity_poly.type
_entity_poly.pdbx_seq_one_letter_code
_entity_poly.pdbx_strand_id
1 'polypeptide(L)'
;MAPKAKEKTRQPPAPAVSKAAAAAPPPAVAVEDLFTTLHRHIQATEYVEAAKVADQVLAAAPGDEDALRCKVVALIKADAIDRALSAIQAASAQGFQIDLRFYK
;
A
#
# COMPACT_ATOMS: atom_id res chain seq x y z
N MET A 1 62.71 -37.37 2.46
CA MET A 1 61.99 -36.53 3.43
C MET A 1 60.78 -37.33 3.92
N ALA A 2 60.84 -37.87 5.14
CA ALA A 2 59.85 -38.77 5.76
C ALA A 2 58.98 -37.99 6.81
N PRO A 3 58.08 -38.63 7.58
CA PRO A 3 56.61 -38.64 7.38
C PRO A 3 55.83 -38.01 8.56
N LYS A 4 54.50 -37.78 8.45
CA LYS A 4 53.49 -38.03 9.51
C LYS A 4 52.07 -37.53 9.21
N ALA A 5 51.13 -38.36 9.64
CA ALA A 5 49.69 -38.15 9.80
C ALA A 5 49.33 -37.53 11.18
N LYS A 6 48.03 -37.23 11.34
CA LYS A 6 47.16 -37.08 12.55
C LYS A 6 46.55 -35.67 12.69
N GLU A 7 45.27 -35.47 12.37
CA GLU A 7 44.04 -35.86 13.09
C GLU A 7 43.80 -35.08 14.40
N LYS A 8 42.74 -34.27 14.42
CA LYS A 8 41.95 -33.98 15.63
C LYS A 8 40.50 -33.61 15.29
N THR A 9 39.71 -34.64 14.98
CA THR A 9 38.44 -35.00 15.65
C THR A 9 37.74 -33.93 16.49
N ARG A 10 36.56 -33.45 16.05
CA ARG A 10 35.23 -33.62 16.72
C ARG A 10 34.17 -32.65 16.17
N GLN A 11 33.02 -33.21 15.80
CA GLN A 11 31.74 -32.52 15.61
C GLN A 11 31.03 -32.28 16.99
N PRO A 12 29.85 -31.63 17.04
CA PRO A 12 29.53 -30.36 17.70
C PRO A 12 28.94 -30.50 19.12
N PRO A 13 28.55 -29.38 19.79
CA PRO A 13 27.11 -29.14 19.92
C PRO A 13 26.69 -27.65 19.85
N ALA A 14 25.46 -27.40 19.42
CA ALA A 14 24.75 -26.14 19.70
C ALA A 14 24.51 -25.99 21.22
N PRO A 15 24.23 -24.76 21.69
CA PRO A 15 22.84 -24.53 22.05
C PRO A 15 22.28 -23.21 21.51
N ALA A 16 20.97 -23.24 21.29
CA ALA A 16 20.11 -22.13 20.95
C ALA A 16 20.36 -20.89 21.82
N VAL A 17 20.47 -19.73 21.16
CA VAL A 17 19.89 -18.51 21.70
C VAL A 17 19.15 -17.83 20.56
N SER A 18 17.86 -18.11 20.53
CA SER A 18 16.86 -17.38 19.77
C SER A 18 16.98 -15.90 20.13
N LYS A 19 17.68 -15.11 19.30
CA LYS A 19 17.46 -13.66 19.33
C LYS A 19 16.22 -13.43 18.49
N ALA A 20 15.09 -13.37 19.21
CA ALA A 20 13.81 -12.95 18.69
C ALA A 20 14.03 -11.83 17.67
N ALA A 21 13.62 -12.08 16.42
CA ALA A 21 13.34 -11.01 15.49
C ALA A 21 12.28 -10.15 16.17
N ALA A 22 12.73 -9.08 16.83
CA ALA A 22 11.86 -8.01 17.25
C ALA A 22 11.14 -7.61 15.97
N ALA A 23 9.85 -7.90 15.89
CA ALA A 23 9.00 -7.44 14.82
C ALA A 23 9.20 -5.92 14.78
N ALA A 24 9.91 -5.45 13.75
CA ALA A 24 9.91 -4.05 13.42
C ALA A 24 8.43 -3.64 13.35
N PRO A 25 8.03 -2.49 13.93
CA PRO A 25 6.70 -1.99 13.67
C PRO A 25 6.51 -1.99 12.15
N PRO A 26 5.32 -2.38 11.64
CA PRO A 26 5.07 -2.34 10.21
C PRO A 26 5.50 -0.96 9.72
N PRO A 27 6.24 -0.86 8.60
CA PRO A 27 6.66 0.43 8.10
C PRO A 27 5.40 1.29 8.00
N ALA A 28 5.41 2.45 8.64
CA ALA A 28 4.35 3.42 8.46
C ALA A 28 4.34 3.71 6.96
N VAL A 29 3.35 3.15 6.26
CA VAL A 29 3.28 3.29 4.81
C VAL A 29 3.06 4.77 4.57
N ALA A 30 4.08 5.42 4.01
CA ALA A 30 4.02 6.85 3.74
C ALA A 30 2.92 7.08 2.70
N VAL A 31 2.13 8.14 2.88
CA VAL A 31 1.05 8.51 1.96
C VAL A 31 1.59 8.69 0.54
N GLU A 32 2.82 9.18 0.41
CA GLU A 32 3.56 9.35 -0.84
C GLU A 32 3.84 8.01 -1.55
N ASP A 33 4.13 6.95 -0.80
CA ASP A 33 4.36 5.60 -1.35
C ASP A 33 3.04 4.99 -1.85
N LEU A 34 1.94 5.25 -1.13
CA LEU A 34 0.59 4.90 -1.57
C LEU A 34 0.22 5.65 -2.86
N PHE A 35 0.50 6.95 -2.98
CA PHE A 35 0.26 7.69 -4.22
C PHE A 35 1.13 7.20 -5.38
N THR A 36 2.38 6.82 -5.12
CA THR A 36 3.25 6.21 -6.13
C THR A 36 2.67 4.89 -6.63
N THR A 37 2.18 4.06 -5.70
CA THR A 37 1.53 2.78 -6.01
C THR A 37 0.21 2.98 -6.76
N LEU A 38 -0.62 3.93 -6.32
CA LEU A 38 -1.87 4.32 -6.97
C LEU A 38 -1.62 4.76 -8.41
N HIS A 39 -0.62 5.63 -8.62
CA HIS A 39 -0.25 6.11 -9.96
C HIS A 39 0.14 4.96 -10.88
N ARG A 40 0.93 3.99 -10.37
CA ARG A 40 1.30 2.78 -11.13
C ARG A 40 0.06 1.99 -11.56
N HIS A 41 -0.90 1.75 -10.67
CA HIS A 41 -2.13 1.03 -11.02
C HIS A 41 -2.98 1.79 -12.05
N ILE A 42 -3.03 3.12 -11.98
CA ILE A 42 -3.71 3.94 -13.00
C ILE A 42 -3.06 3.78 -14.37
N GLN A 43 -1.71 3.81 -14.45
CA GLN A 43 -0.97 3.60 -15.70
C GLN A 43 -1.17 2.19 -16.26
N ALA A 44 -1.26 1.19 -15.39
CA ALA A 44 -1.55 -0.19 -15.75
C ALA A 44 -3.03 -0.46 -16.08
N THR A 45 -3.90 0.54 -16.00
CA THR A 45 -5.37 0.42 -16.16
C THR A 45 -6.06 -0.50 -15.13
N GLU A 46 -5.38 -0.76 -14.01
CA GLU A 46 -5.87 -1.58 -12.90
C GLU A 46 -6.73 -0.75 -11.94
N TYR A 47 -7.85 -0.23 -12.45
CA TYR A 47 -8.66 0.76 -11.74
C TYR A 47 -9.29 0.26 -10.44
N VAL A 48 -9.56 -1.05 -10.34
CA VAL A 48 -10.09 -1.67 -9.11
C VAL A 48 -9.04 -1.64 -8.00
N GLU A 49 -7.77 -1.94 -8.31
CA GLU A 49 -6.67 -1.86 -7.34
C GLU A 49 -6.35 -0.40 -7.00
N ALA A 50 -6.38 0.49 -8.00
CA ALA A 50 -6.20 1.94 -7.77
C ALA A 50 -7.23 2.49 -6.77
N ALA A 51 -8.50 2.08 -6.87
CA ALA A 51 -9.54 2.48 -5.93
C ALA A 51 -9.26 1.97 -4.49
N LYS A 52 -8.74 0.75 -4.34
CA LYS A 52 -8.35 0.20 -3.03
C LYS A 52 -7.18 0.96 -2.42
N VAL A 53 -6.17 1.32 -3.21
CA VAL A 53 -5.04 2.11 -2.73
C VAL A 53 -5.51 3.51 -2.33
N ALA A 54 -6.45 4.11 -3.07
CA ALA A 54 -7.05 5.37 -2.69
C ALA A 54 -7.81 5.28 -1.34
N ASP A 55 -8.49 4.17 -1.08
CA ASP A 55 -9.09 3.90 0.24
C ASP A 55 -8.04 3.81 1.37
N GLN A 56 -6.86 3.26 1.09
CA GLN A 56 -5.75 3.23 2.04
C GLN A 56 -5.20 4.64 2.32
N VAL A 57 -5.10 5.49 1.29
CA VAL A 57 -4.72 6.89 1.47
C VAL A 57 -5.74 7.62 2.34
N LEU A 58 -7.03 7.46 2.06
CA LEU A 58 -8.10 8.09 2.86
C LEU A 58 -8.16 7.55 4.30
N ALA A 59 -7.76 6.30 4.54
CA ALA A 59 -7.63 5.77 5.90
C ALA A 59 -6.46 6.41 6.67
N ALA A 60 -5.36 6.74 5.99
CA ALA A 60 -4.22 7.44 6.58
C ALA A 60 -4.47 8.96 6.71
N ALA A 61 -5.15 9.55 5.74
CA ALA A 61 -5.43 10.97 5.61
C ALA A 61 -6.89 11.18 5.15
N PRO A 62 -7.87 11.17 6.06
CA PRO A 62 -9.29 11.29 5.72
C PRO A 62 -9.69 12.67 5.16
N GLY A 63 -8.76 13.62 5.19
CA GLY A 63 -8.92 14.96 4.63
C GLY A 63 -8.40 15.12 3.19
N ASP A 64 -7.79 14.08 2.62
CA ASP A 64 -7.09 14.18 1.34
C ASP A 64 -8.06 14.24 0.16
N GLU A 65 -8.20 15.45 -0.41
CA GLU A 65 -9.09 15.70 -1.56
C GLU A 65 -8.64 14.96 -2.82
N ASP A 66 -7.34 14.81 -3.03
CA ASP A 66 -6.79 14.17 -4.22
C ASP A 66 -7.05 12.68 -4.20
N ALA A 67 -6.90 12.02 -3.05
CA ALA A 67 -7.23 10.62 -2.86
C ALA A 67 -8.72 10.36 -3.12
N LEU A 68 -9.60 11.24 -2.65
CA LEU A 68 -11.03 11.14 -2.91
C LEU A 68 -11.34 11.30 -4.41
N ARG A 69 -10.76 12.29 -5.08
CA ARG A 69 -10.94 12.50 -6.53
C ARG A 69 -10.40 11.32 -7.33
N CYS A 70 -9.20 10.83 -6.98
CA CYS A 70 -8.59 9.64 -7.58
C CYS A 70 -9.47 8.40 -7.40
N LYS A 71 -10.05 8.19 -6.21
CA LYS A 71 -11.00 7.10 -5.96
C LYS A 71 -12.22 7.19 -6.87
N VAL A 72 -12.86 8.35 -6.96
CA VAL A 72 -14.04 8.55 -7.80
C VAL A 72 -13.72 8.27 -9.27
N VAL A 73 -12.63 8.83 -9.79
CA VAL A 73 -12.21 8.61 -11.19
C VAL A 73 -11.86 7.14 -11.43
N ALA A 74 -11.17 6.48 -10.51
CA ALA A 74 -10.85 5.06 -10.62
C ALA A 74 -12.12 4.19 -10.65
N LEU A 75 -13.10 4.47 -9.78
CA LEU A 75 -14.37 3.75 -9.77
C LEU A 75 -15.17 3.96 -11.07
N ILE A 76 -15.18 5.18 -11.63
CA ILE A 76 -15.81 5.45 -12.93
C ILE A 76 -15.11 4.67 -14.04
N LYS A 77 -13.77 4.69 -14.09
CA LYS A 77 -12.99 3.95 -15.09
C LYS A 77 -13.09 2.42 -14.94
N ALA A 78 -13.43 1.94 -13.74
CA ALA A 78 -13.71 0.54 -13.46
C ALA A 78 -15.18 0.14 -13.74
N ASP A 79 -16.00 1.03 -14.31
CA ASP A 79 -17.44 0.84 -14.56
C ASP A 79 -18.27 0.61 -13.27
N ALA A 80 -17.70 0.93 -12.10
CA ALA A 80 -18.35 0.76 -10.79
C ALA A 80 -19.14 2.03 -10.41
N ILE A 81 -20.07 2.45 -11.26
CA ILE A 81 -20.74 3.75 -11.18
C ILE A 81 -21.52 3.93 -9.86
N ASP A 82 -22.22 2.91 -9.38
CA ASP A 82 -22.95 2.96 -8.10
C ASP A 82 -22.02 3.25 -6.91
N ARG A 83 -20.82 2.67 -6.94
CA ARG A 83 -19.80 2.90 -5.91
C ARG A 83 -19.21 4.29 -6.02
N ALA A 84 -19.00 4.79 -7.24
CA ALA A 84 -18.54 6.16 -7.47
C ALA A 84 -19.55 7.17 -6.93
N LEU A 85 -20.85 7.00 -7.23
CA LEU A 85 -21.92 7.86 -6.71
C LEU A 85 -22.00 7.81 -5.18
N SER A 86 -21.89 6.62 -4.60
CA SER A 86 -21.88 6.46 -3.14
C SER A 86 -20.70 7.20 -2.50
N ALA A 87 -19.51 7.14 -3.13
CA ALA A 87 -18.33 7.87 -2.66
C ALA A 87 -18.51 9.40 -2.75
N ILE A 88 -19.11 9.90 -3.83
CA ILE A 88 -19.43 11.33 -4.00
C ILE A 88 -20.41 11.80 -2.92
N GLN A 89 -21.46 11.03 -2.65
CA GLN A 89 -22.46 11.36 -1.62
C GLN A 89 -21.83 11.36 -0.22
N ALA A 90 -21.01 10.36 0.10
CA ALA A 90 -20.30 10.29 1.37
C ALA A 90 -19.35 11.48 1.56
N ALA A 91 -18.62 11.86 0.51
CA ALA A 91 -17.77 13.05 0.52
C ALA A 91 -18.56 14.35 0.72
N SER A 92 -19.69 14.50 0.03
CA SER A 92 -20.56 15.66 0.20
C SER A 92 -21.10 15.77 1.62
N ALA A 93 -21.42 14.64 2.27
CA ALA A 93 -21.85 14.62 3.67
C ALA A 93 -20.74 15.03 4.64
N GLN A 94 -19.47 14.79 4.26
CA GLN A 94 -18.29 15.21 5.00
C GLN A 94 -17.87 16.66 4.69
N GLY A 95 -18.62 17.38 3.85
CA GLY A 95 -18.35 18.78 3.50
C GLY A 95 -17.39 18.95 2.31
N PHE A 96 -16.97 17.87 1.66
CA PHE A 96 -16.18 17.95 0.43
C PHE A 96 -17.07 18.36 -0.75
N GLN A 97 -16.76 19.51 -1.34
CA GLN A 97 -17.38 19.96 -2.58
C GLN A 97 -16.55 19.40 -3.74
N ILE A 98 -16.99 18.29 -4.33
CA ILE A 98 -16.41 17.83 -5.60
C ILE A 98 -16.92 18.80 -6.67
N ASP A 99 -16.09 19.76 -7.06
CA ASP A 99 -16.37 20.59 -8.22
C ASP A 99 -16.36 19.69 -9.46
N LEU A 100 -17.45 19.68 -10.22
CA LEU A 100 -17.58 18.94 -11.49
C LEU A 100 -17.80 19.90 -12.67
N ARG A 101 -17.63 21.21 -12.47
CA ARG A 101 -17.90 22.26 -13.46
C ARG A 101 -16.80 22.39 -14.53
N PHE A 102 -16.05 21.33 -14.80
CA PHE A 102 -14.90 21.34 -15.73
C PHE A 102 -15.29 21.46 -17.21
N TYR A 103 -16.59 21.41 -17.53
CA TYR A 103 -17.10 21.64 -18.89
C TYR A 103 -17.69 23.05 -18.99
N LYS A 104 -17.08 23.88 -19.85
CA LYS A 104 -17.63 25.15 -20.31
C LYS A 104 -17.67 25.15 -21.83
#